data_AF-A0A3Q2QIP4-F1
#
_entry.id   AF-A0A3Q2QIP4-F1
#
_cell.length_a   1.000
_cell.length_b   1.000
_cell.length_c   1.000
_cell.angle_alpha   90.00
_cell.angle_beta   90.00
_cell.angle_gamma   90.00
#
_symmetry.space_group_name_H-M   'P 1'
#
loop_
_entity.id
_entity.type
_entity.pdbx_description
1 polymer ?
#
loop_
_entity_poly.entity_id
_entity_poly.type
_entity_poly.pdbx_seq_one_letter_code
_entity_poly.pdbx_strand_id
1 'polypeptide(L)'
;MSCSSSVLISPCRVLPVGLTGTKLGCAEGGCGACTVMVSRYQPASRRLLHCAVNACLAPLCSLHLVAVTTVEGIGSVARKSCCGSLNVLPGPTAHSVGNLCRCTGYRPILEGYKTFTVVRTPLHLFRLHQLSHTSPYFEPYDPTQEVIFPPELMVRSSRMLQGFRETRLSSA
;
A
#
# COMPACT_ATOMS: atom_id res chain seq x y z
N MET A 1 -30.29 -7.93 4.18
CA MET A 1 -29.00 -8.37 3.65
C MET A 1 -28.02 -8.39 4.81
N SER A 2 -27.89 -9.54 5.48
CA SER A 2 -27.03 -9.73 6.64
C SER A 2 -25.57 -9.75 6.18
N CYS A 3 -24.91 -8.58 6.16
CA CYS A 3 -23.47 -8.54 6.27
C CYS A 3 -23.12 -9.12 7.65
N SER A 4 -22.75 -10.40 7.71
CA SER A 4 -22.12 -10.94 8.91
C SER A 4 -20.86 -10.11 9.16
N SER A 5 -20.85 -9.31 10.22
CA SER A 5 -19.78 -8.37 10.60
C SER A 5 -18.40 -9.02 10.83
N SER A 6 -18.30 -10.33 10.59
CA SER A 6 -17.16 -11.19 10.84
C SER A 6 -16.35 -11.59 9.59
N VAL A 7 -16.75 -11.16 8.38
CA VAL A 7 -15.95 -11.50 7.18
C VAL A 7 -14.74 -10.55 7.08
N LEU A 8 -13.58 -11.03 7.50
CA LEU A 8 -12.28 -10.36 7.33
C LEU A 8 -11.73 -10.60 5.91
N ILE A 9 -10.77 -9.78 5.46
CA ILE A 9 -9.92 -10.13 4.31
C ILE A 9 -9.07 -11.34 4.72
N SER A 10 -9.60 -12.56 4.61
CA SER A 10 -8.85 -13.76 5.02
C SER A 10 -7.66 -13.97 4.08
N PRO A 11 -6.40 -13.89 4.58
CA PRO A 11 -5.22 -14.02 3.73
C PRO A 11 -4.91 -15.49 3.36
N CYS A 12 -5.55 -16.48 4.00
CA CYS A 12 -5.35 -17.91 3.69
C CYS A 12 -6.27 -18.44 2.57
N ARG A 13 -7.26 -17.66 2.12
CA ARG A 13 -8.18 -17.97 1.00
C ARG A 13 -8.59 -16.66 0.30
N VAL A 14 -7.60 -15.83 -0.01
CA VAL A 14 -7.70 -14.40 -0.36
C VAL A 14 -8.84 -14.10 -1.34
N LEU A 15 -10.00 -13.75 -0.77
CA LEU A 15 -11.24 -13.45 -1.47
C LEU A 15 -11.66 -14.56 -2.48
N PRO A 16 -12.88 -14.56 -3.02
CA PRO A 16 -13.19 -15.37 -4.20
C PRO A 16 -12.34 -15.06 -5.46
N VAL A 17 -11.32 -14.18 -5.37
CA VAL A 17 -10.47 -13.74 -6.51
C VAL A 17 -9.13 -14.45 -6.62
N GLY A 18 -8.74 -15.35 -5.70
CA GLY A 18 -7.60 -16.26 -5.92
C GLY A 18 -6.20 -15.62 -5.86
N LEU A 19 -6.03 -14.48 -5.18
CA LEU A 19 -4.76 -13.74 -5.09
C LEU A 19 -3.90 -14.22 -3.90
N THR A 20 -2.99 -15.16 -4.10
CA THR A 20 -2.32 -15.87 -2.98
C THR A 20 -1.07 -15.18 -2.43
N GLY A 21 -0.69 -14.00 -2.92
CA GLY A 21 0.55 -13.30 -2.57
C GLY A 21 0.57 -12.77 -1.14
N THR A 22 -0.54 -12.23 -0.65
CA THR A 22 -0.71 -11.83 0.75
C THR A 22 -0.81 -13.08 1.64
N LYS A 23 0.00 -13.18 2.70
CA LYS A 23 0.12 -14.41 3.51
C LYS A 23 -0.46 -14.24 4.91
N LEU A 24 -0.95 -15.34 5.51
CA LEU A 24 -1.28 -15.40 6.93
C LEU A 24 -0.03 -15.80 7.74
N GLY A 25 0.31 -14.99 8.74
CA GLY A 25 1.36 -15.31 9.73
C GLY A 25 0.75 -15.48 11.12
N CYS A 26 0.68 -14.38 11.87
CA CYS A 26 0.21 -14.35 13.27
C CYS A 26 -1.32 -14.19 13.47
N ALA A 27 -2.07 -13.74 12.45
CA ALA A 27 -3.51 -13.41 12.54
C ALA A 27 -3.92 -12.29 13.53
N GLU A 28 -2.96 -11.66 14.21
CA GLU A 28 -3.20 -10.60 15.22
C GLU A 28 -2.59 -9.25 14.83
N GLY A 29 -2.02 -9.16 13.62
CA GLY A 29 -1.42 -7.94 13.08
C GLY A 29 0.02 -7.64 13.52
N GLY A 30 0.64 -8.48 14.34
CA GLY A 30 2.02 -8.28 14.78
C GLY A 30 3.08 -8.48 13.68
N CYS A 31 2.90 -9.47 12.81
CA CYS A 31 3.94 -9.93 11.88
C CYS A 31 4.05 -9.18 10.55
N GLY A 32 3.00 -8.46 10.13
CA GLY A 32 2.98 -7.75 8.84
C GLY A 32 2.99 -8.62 7.57
N ALA A 33 2.96 -9.96 7.68
CA ALA A 33 2.92 -10.86 6.52
C ALA A 33 1.68 -10.68 5.61
N CYS A 34 0.60 -10.15 6.19
CA CYS A 34 -0.67 -9.88 5.52
C CYS A 34 -0.85 -8.40 5.13
N THR A 35 0.22 -7.61 5.06
CA THR A 35 0.13 -6.19 4.75
C THR A 35 -0.36 -5.99 3.32
N VAL A 36 -1.38 -5.14 3.16
CA VAL A 36 -1.92 -4.69 1.87
C VAL A 36 -2.01 -3.17 1.88
N MET A 37 -2.00 -2.54 0.70
CA MET A 37 -2.27 -1.12 0.60
C MET A 37 -3.77 -0.90 0.37
N VAL A 38 -4.35 0.03 1.12
CA VAL A 38 -5.71 0.53 0.91
C VAL A 38 -5.64 1.97 0.43
N SER A 39 -6.33 2.23 -0.67
CA SER A 39 -6.44 3.55 -1.29
C SER A 39 -7.89 4.03 -1.17
N ARG A 40 -8.09 5.24 -0.65
CA ARG A 40 -9.41 5.86 -0.50
C ARG A 40 -9.40 7.27 -1.10
N TYR A 41 -10.41 7.57 -1.89
CA TYR A 41 -10.64 8.93 -2.35
C TYR A 41 -11.39 9.74 -1.29
N GLN A 42 -10.85 10.91 -0.93
CA GLN A 42 -11.51 11.86 -0.05
C GLN A 42 -12.06 13.03 -0.88
N PRO A 43 -13.38 13.09 -1.15
CA PRO A 43 -13.91 14.10 -2.06
C PRO A 43 -13.87 15.53 -1.48
N ALA A 44 -13.84 15.67 -0.15
CA ALA A 44 -13.74 16.99 0.50
C ALA A 44 -12.39 17.70 0.22
N SER A 45 -11.30 16.94 0.18
CA SER A 45 -9.94 17.45 -0.08
C SER A 45 -9.47 17.21 -1.51
N ARG A 46 -10.26 16.47 -2.32
CA ARG A 46 -9.91 15.98 -3.67
C ARG A 46 -8.57 15.24 -3.72
N ARG A 47 -8.24 14.51 -2.64
CA ARG A 47 -6.99 13.77 -2.52
C ARG A 47 -7.24 12.27 -2.40
N LEU A 48 -6.29 11.50 -2.92
CA LEU A 48 -6.18 10.07 -2.67
C LEU A 48 -5.36 9.87 -1.39
N LEU A 49 -5.88 9.06 -0.49
CA LEU A 49 -5.22 8.63 0.73
C LEU A 49 -4.82 7.17 0.56
N HIS A 50 -3.54 6.90 0.71
CA HIS A 50 -2.97 5.56 0.70
C HIS A 50 -2.53 5.21 2.11
N CYS A 51 -2.84 4.00 2.58
CA CYS A 51 -2.37 3.50 3.86
C CYS A 51 -2.08 2.00 3.78
N ALA A 52 -1.09 1.55 4.54
CA ALA A 52 -0.81 0.13 4.73
C ALA A 52 -1.69 -0.40 5.87
N VAL A 53 -2.34 -1.55 5.66
CA VAL A 53 -3.18 -2.20 6.66
C VAL A 53 -2.93 -3.70 6.71
N ASN A 54 -3.16 -4.30 7.87
CA ASN A 54 -3.10 -5.74 8.05
C ASN A 54 -4.42 -6.38 7.60
N ALA A 55 -4.39 -7.16 6.53
CA ALA A 55 -5.59 -7.81 5.99
C ALA A 55 -6.29 -8.72 7.02
N CYS A 56 -5.51 -9.39 7.88
CA CYS A 56 -6.06 -10.26 8.93
C CYS A 56 -6.92 -9.55 9.97
N LEU A 57 -6.85 -8.22 10.09
CA LEU A 57 -7.68 -7.42 11.01
C LEU A 57 -8.68 -6.52 10.30
N ALA A 58 -8.69 -6.50 8.96
CA ALA A 58 -9.54 -5.62 8.17
C ALA A 58 -10.86 -6.33 7.81
N PRO A 59 -12.02 -5.92 8.36
CA PRO A 59 -13.30 -6.46 7.95
C PRO A 59 -13.65 -6.01 6.52
N LEU A 60 -14.23 -6.89 5.71
CA LEU A 60 -14.67 -6.55 4.35
C LEU A 60 -15.66 -5.39 4.34
N CYS A 61 -16.49 -5.29 5.38
CA CYS A 61 -17.46 -4.21 5.52
C CYS A 61 -16.79 -2.83 5.68
N SER A 62 -15.57 -2.73 6.20
CA SER A 62 -14.84 -1.45 6.29
C SER A 62 -14.18 -1.05 4.97
N LEU A 63 -14.19 -1.93 3.96
CA LEU A 63 -13.59 -1.71 2.65
C LEU A 63 -14.60 -1.23 1.60
N HIS A 64 -15.69 -0.61 2.05
CA HIS A 64 -16.62 -0.02 1.11
C HIS A 64 -15.97 1.19 0.40
N LEU A 65 -15.99 1.18 -0.94
CA LEU A 65 -15.45 2.25 -1.80
C LEU A 65 -13.95 2.53 -1.62
N VAL A 66 -13.17 1.52 -1.25
CA VAL A 66 -11.70 1.59 -1.26
C VAL A 66 -11.14 0.66 -2.33
N ALA A 67 -9.96 1.00 -2.83
CA ALA A 67 -9.18 0.10 -3.69
C ALA A 67 -8.12 -0.60 -2.84
N VAL A 68 -8.07 -1.93 -2.90
CA VAL A 68 -7.06 -2.73 -2.23
C VAL A 68 -6.00 -3.14 -3.25
N THR A 69 -4.74 -2.88 -2.96
CA THR A 69 -3.60 -3.30 -3.78
C THR A 69 -2.77 -4.32 -3.01
N THR A 70 -2.67 -5.53 -3.56
CA THR A 70 -1.82 -6.62 -3.06
C THR A 70 -0.49 -6.66 -3.82
N VAL A 71 0.41 -7.58 -3.44
CA VAL A 71 1.73 -7.73 -4.08
C VAL A 71 1.62 -8.01 -5.58
N GLU A 72 0.59 -8.75 -5.99
CA GLU A 72 0.31 -9.08 -7.39
C GLU A 72 -0.17 -7.86 -8.19
N GLY A 73 -0.77 -6.88 -7.53
CA GLY A 73 -1.20 -5.62 -8.13
C GLY A 73 -0.02 -4.67 -8.42
N ILE A 74 1.11 -4.86 -7.74
CA ILE A 74 2.34 -4.06 -7.92
C ILE A 74 3.18 -4.59 -9.09
N GLY A 75 3.21 -5.91 -9.27
CA GLY A 75 3.96 -6.52 -10.36
C GLY A 75 3.94 -8.05 -10.29
N SER A 76 4.32 -8.70 -11.39
CA SER A 76 4.44 -10.15 -11.49
C SER A 76 5.60 -10.51 -12.41
N VAL A 77 6.26 -11.63 -12.16
CA VAL A 77 7.32 -12.15 -13.05
C VAL A 77 6.84 -12.37 -14.50
N ALA A 78 5.53 -12.55 -14.69
CA ALA A 78 4.91 -12.73 -16.01
C ALA A 78 4.73 -11.42 -16.80
N ARG A 79 4.80 -10.25 -16.17
CA ARG A 79 4.72 -8.94 -16.84
C ARG A 79 6.02 -8.16 -16.61
N LYS A 80 6.64 -7.69 -17.69
CA LYS A 80 7.71 -6.69 -17.67
C LYS A 80 7.14 -5.29 -17.39
N SER A 81 6.35 -5.13 -16.34
CA SER A 81 5.93 -3.83 -15.83
C SER A 81 6.58 -3.67 -14.46
N CYS A 82 7.61 -2.84 -14.43
CA CYS A 82 8.49 -2.42 -13.34
C CYS A 82 8.45 -3.22 -12.01
N CYS A 83 9.61 -3.77 -11.67
CA CYS A 83 9.97 -4.15 -10.32
C CYS A 83 10.03 -2.88 -9.44
N GLY A 84 8.94 -2.53 -8.74
CA GLY A 84 9.05 -1.64 -7.58
C GLY A 84 8.02 -0.54 -7.39
N SER A 85 6.74 -0.73 -7.71
CA SER A 85 5.67 0.20 -7.25
C SER A 85 5.44 0.08 -5.74
N LEU A 86 6.40 0.55 -4.95
CA LEU A 86 6.14 0.91 -3.57
C LEU A 86 5.40 2.25 -3.65
N ASN A 87 4.09 2.27 -3.39
CA ASN A 87 3.37 3.54 -3.24
C ASN A 87 3.99 4.27 -2.04
N VAL A 88 4.95 5.14 -2.33
CA VAL A 88 5.78 5.79 -1.31
C VAL A 88 4.87 6.75 -0.56
N LEU A 89 4.52 6.40 0.68
CA LEU A 89 3.99 7.37 1.61
C LEU A 89 5.09 8.41 1.84
N PRO A 90 4.80 9.72 1.75
CA PRO A 90 5.81 10.75 1.95
C PRO A 90 6.25 10.76 3.42
N GLY A 91 7.35 10.07 3.75
CA GLY A 91 7.94 10.09 5.09
C GLY A 91 8.99 8.98 5.33
N PRO A 92 10.24 9.32 5.70
CA PRO A 92 11.33 8.36 5.90
C PRO A 92 11.29 7.57 7.23
N THR A 93 10.23 7.64 8.04
CA THR A 93 10.30 7.23 9.47
C THR A 93 9.42 6.05 9.91
N ALA A 94 8.60 5.42 9.06
CA ALA A 94 7.57 4.47 9.56
C ALA A 94 7.42 3.13 8.82
N HIS A 95 8.32 2.75 7.91
CA HIS A 95 8.06 1.62 6.99
C HIS A 95 8.27 0.20 7.55
N SER A 96 8.94 0.02 8.69
CA SER A 96 9.37 -1.32 9.15
C SER A 96 8.87 -1.77 10.53
N VAL A 97 8.18 -0.90 11.30
CA VAL A 97 7.82 -1.21 12.71
C VAL A 97 6.81 -2.36 12.83
N GLY A 98 6.10 -2.72 11.75
CA GLY A 98 5.09 -3.79 11.73
C GLY A 98 5.44 -5.05 10.92
N ASN A 99 6.63 -5.17 10.35
CA ASN A 99 6.99 -6.27 9.45
C ASN A 99 8.07 -7.15 10.08
N LEU A 100 7.72 -8.36 10.51
CA LEU A 100 8.63 -9.31 11.16
C LEU A 100 9.32 -10.22 10.14
N CYS A 101 10.65 -10.30 10.18
CA CYS A 101 11.44 -11.25 9.40
C CYS A 101 12.40 -12.02 10.31
N ARG A 102 12.28 -13.36 10.32
CA ARG A 102 13.10 -14.23 11.18
C ARG A 102 14.44 -14.63 10.56
N CYS A 103 14.61 -14.49 9.24
CA CYS A 103 15.72 -15.11 8.52
C CYS A 103 16.81 -14.12 8.06
N THR A 104 16.43 -12.94 7.56
CA THR A 104 17.37 -12.05 6.86
C THR A 104 18.14 -11.11 7.79
N GLY A 105 17.71 -10.99 9.05
CA GLY A 105 18.25 -9.99 9.98
C GLY A 105 18.04 -8.54 9.49
N TYR A 106 17.08 -8.29 8.60
CA TYR A 106 16.71 -7.00 7.98
C TYR A 106 17.78 -6.26 7.18
N ARG A 107 19.07 -6.54 7.36
CA ARG A 107 20.17 -5.87 6.67
C ARG A 107 19.99 -5.80 5.15
N PRO A 108 19.75 -6.91 4.41
CA PRO A 108 19.58 -6.84 2.96
C PRO A 108 18.30 -6.11 2.53
N ILE A 109 17.25 -6.13 3.37
CA ILE A 109 15.99 -5.43 3.11
C ILE A 109 16.21 -3.91 3.20
N LEU A 110 16.88 -3.46 4.26
CA LEU A 110 17.20 -2.04 4.47
C LEU A 110 18.19 -1.52 3.42
N GLU A 111 19.15 -2.33 3.01
CA GLU A 111 20.06 -1.98 1.91
C GLU A 111 19.32 -1.78 0.58
N GLY A 112 18.35 -2.65 0.27
CA GLY A 112 17.46 -2.46 -0.87
C GLY A 112 16.67 -1.15 -0.77
N TYR A 113 16.10 -0.83 0.39
CA TYR A 113 15.34 0.41 0.56
C TYR A 113 16.18 1.68 0.41
N LYS A 114 17.48 1.63 0.75
CA LYS A 114 18.37 2.80 0.63
C LYS A 114 18.51 3.29 -0.82
N THR A 115 18.33 2.43 -1.82
CA THR A 115 18.39 2.83 -3.24
C THR A 115 17.26 3.80 -3.62
N PHE A 116 16.14 3.78 -2.90
CA PHE A 116 15.01 4.68 -3.12
C PHE A 116 15.08 5.98 -2.29
N THR A 117 16.09 6.12 -1.41
CA THR A 117 16.24 7.30 -0.56
C THR A 117 17.31 8.25 -1.08
N VAL A 118 17.00 9.54 -1.17
CA VAL A 118 18.00 10.57 -1.44
C VAL A 118 18.71 10.92 -0.13
N VAL A 119 19.93 10.42 0.06
CA VAL A 119 20.76 10.84 1.19
C VAL A 119 21.23 12.28 0.92
N ARG A 120 20.59 13.26 1.56
CA ARG A 120 21.11 14.64 1.62
C ARG A 120 22.25 14.70 2.65
N THR A 121 23.48 14.40 2.23
CA THR A 121 24.66 14.70 3.05
C THR A 121 25.06 16.17 2.92
N PRO A 122 25.46 16.86 4.02
CA PRO A 122 26.11 18.16 3.93
C PRO A 122 27.45 18.06 3.18
N LEU A 123 27.75 19.08 2.39
CA LEU A 123 28.94 19.27 1.57
C LEU A 123 30.26 19.12 2.38
N HIS A 124 30.86 17.93 2.46
CA HIS A 124 32.34 17.80 2.66
C HIS A 124 32.95 16.39 2.46
N LEU A 125 32.19 15.33 2.13
CA LEU A 125 32.73 13.96 1.96
C LEU A 125 32.64 13.46 0.50
N PHE A 126 33.01 14.32 -0.45
CA PHE A 126 32.73 14.18 -1.88
C PHE A 126 33.63 13.17 -2.66
N ARG A 127 34.39 12.27 -2.02
CA ARG A 127 35.34 11.42 -2.79
C ARG A 127 35.33 9.91 -2.62
N LEU A 128 34.50 9.31 -1.74
CA LEU A 128 34.45 7.84 -1.64
C LEU A 128 33.04 7.21 -1.67
N HIS A 129 31.97 8.00 -1.73
CA HIS A 129 30.59 7.48 -1.60
C HIS A 129 29.71 7.64 -2.85
N GLN A 130 30.28 8.02 -4.00
CA GLN A 130 29.51 8.29 -5.24
C GLN A 130 29.29 7.06 -6.15
N LEU A 131 29.65 5.84 -5.74
CA LEU A 131 29.47 4.64 -6.57
C LEU A 131 28.48 3.59 -6.00
N SER A 132 27.86 3.81 -4.83
CA SER A 132 27.26 2.68 -4.09
C SER A 132 25.73 2.58 -4.06
N HIS A 133 24.94 3.47 -4.66
CA HIS A 133 23.47 3.41 -4.48
C HIS A 133 22.58 3.43 -5.73
N THR A 134 23.15 3.57 -6.93
CA THR A 134 22.44 3.23 -8.17
C THR A 134 23.24 2.17 -8.88
N SER A 135 22.98 0.91 -8.51
CA SER A 135 23.48 -0.21 -9.30
C SER A 135 22.87 -0.10 -10.71
N PRO A 136 23.67 -0.20 -11.79
CA PRO A 136 23.19 -0.05 -13.17
C PRO A 136 22.21 -1.16 -13.61
N TYR A 137 21.94 -2.12 -12.72
CA TYR A 137 20.98 -3.19 -12.91
C TYR A 137 19.56 -2.84 -12.44
N PHE A 138 19.36 -1.71 -11.74
CA PHE A 138 18.03 -1.27 -11.32
C PHE A 138 17.46 -0.23 -12.27
N GLU A 139 16.24 -0.48 -12.74
CA GLU A 139 15.47 0.48 -13.51
C GLU A 139 15.01 1.62 -12.58
N PRO A 140 15.14 2.90 -12.99
CA PRO A 140 14.70 4.03 -12.17
C PRO A 140 13.20 3.95 -11.85
N TYR A 141 12.83 4.35 -10.63
CA TYR A 141 11.44 4.43 -10.22
C TYR A 141 10.69 5.54 -10.98
N ASP A 142 9.66 5.16 -11.74
CA ASP A 142 8.76 6.11 -12.41
C ASP A 142 7.41 6.16 -11.68
N PRO A 143 7.11 7.25 -10.94
CA PRO A 143 5.84 7.39 -10.20
C PRO A 143 4.62 7.49 -11.12
N THR A 144 4.80 7.75 -12.41
CA THR A 144 3.69 7.84 -13.37
C THR A 144 3.16 6.47 -13.79
N GLN A 145 3.93 5.40 -13.55
CA GLN A 145 3.57 4.02 -13.89
C GLN A 145 2.86 3.29 -12.73
N GLU A 146 2.48 4.02 -11.68
CA GLU A 146 1.71 3.48 -10.57
C GLU A 146 0.28 3.10 -10.99
N VAL A 147 -0.33 2.17 -10.25
CA VAL A 147 -1.72 1.73 -10.49
C VAL A 147 -2.68 2.89 -10.29
N ILE A 148 -3.33 3.32 -11.37
CA ILE A 148 -4.32 4.40 -11.35
C ILE A 148 -5.50 3.99 -10.47
N PHE A 149 -5.92 4.89 -9.58
CA PHE A 149 -7.12 4.67 -8.75
C PHE A 149 -8.37 4.60 -9.64
N PRO A 150 -9.21 3.55 -9.50
CA PRO A 150 -10.34 3.34 -10.40
C PRO A 150 -11.33 4.53 -10.34
N PRO A 151 -11.63 5.17 -11.48
CA PRO A 151 -12.42 6.40 -11.53
C PRO A 151 -13.86 6.18 -11.03
N GLU A 152 -14.39 4.96 -11.13
CA GLU A 152 -15.71 4.60 -10.63
C GLU A 152 -15.82 4.80 -9.12
N LEU A 153 -14.74 4.53 -8.37
CA LEU A 153 -14.70 4.74 -6.92
C LEU A 153 -14.63 6.22 -6.56
N MET A 154 -14.02 7.06 -7.40
CA MET A 154 -14.00 8.51 -7.19
C MET A 154 -15.40 9.10 -7.34
N VAL A 155 -16.12 8.69 -8.38
CA VAL A 155 -17.50 9.14 -8.66
C VAL A 155 -18.44 8.67 -7.56
N ARG A 156 -18.38 7.40 -7.17
CA ARG A 156 -19.25 6.84 -6.13
C ARG A 156 -19.01 7.47 -4.76
N SER A 157 -17.75 7.70 -4.39
CA SER A 157 -17.40 8.37 -3.12
C SER A 157 -17.95 9.81 -3.07
N SER A 158 -17.94 10.51 -4.21
CA SER A 158 -18.47 11.88 -4.31
C SER A 158 -19.99 11.91 -4.20
N ARG A 159 -20.70 10.98 -4.84
CA ARG A 159 -22.17 10.84 -4.73
C ARG A 159 -22.62 10.48 -3.32
N MET A 160 -21.88 9.61 -2.62
CA MET A 160 -22.20 9.23 -1.24
C MET A 160 -22.12 10.45 -0.30
N LEU A 161 -21.11 11.32 -0.45
CA LEU A 161 -21.04 12.55 0.34
C LEU A 161 -22.19 13.54 0.05
N GLN A 162 -22.65 13.61 -1.20
CA GLN A 162 -23.82 14.43 -1.56
C GLN A 162 -25.10 13.88 -0.91
N GLY A 163 -25.34 12.57 -0.98
CA GLY A 163 -26.48 11.94 -0.30
C GLY A 163 -26.47 12.11 1.23
N PHE A 164 -25.29 12.12 1.87
CA PHE A 164 -25.13 12.42 3.30
C PHE A 164 -25.33 13.90 3.65
N ARG A 165 -25.18 14.82 2.70
CA ARG A 165 -25.48 16.24 2.90
C ARG A 165 -26.98 16.48 2.75
N GLU A 166 -27.62 15.87 1.75
CA GLU A 166 -29.06 15.97 1.52
C GLU A 166 -29.89 15.36 2.66
N THR A 167 -29.50 14.19 3.16
CA THR A 167 -30.17 13.57 4.32
C THR A 167 -30.02 14.36 5.61
N ARG A 168 -28.89 15.04 5.84
CA ARG A 168 -28.72 15.94 7.00
C ARG A 168 -29.45 17.27 6.88
N LEU A 169 -29.70 17.76 5.67
CA LEU A 169 -30.51 18.94 5.41
C LEU A 169 -32.02 18.65 5.49
N SER A 170 -32.43 17.41 5.22
CA SER A 170 -33.82 16.96 5.34
C SER A 170 -34.23 16.58 6.77
N SER A 171 -33.27 16.45 7.69
CA SER A 171 -33.49 16.07 9.10
C SER A 171 -33.29 17.24 10.07
N ALA A 172 -33.29 18.49 9.56
CA ALA A 172 -33.15 19.72 10.32
C ALA A 172 -34.42 20.57 10.18
#